data_AF-A0A164ZWX8-F1
#
_entry.id   AF-A0A164ZWX8-F1
#
_cell.length_a   1.000
_cell.length_b   1.000
_cell.length_c   1.000
_cell.angle_alpha   90.00
_cell.angle_beta   90.00
_cell.angle_gamma   90.00
#
_symmetry.space_group_name_H-M   'P 1'
#
loop_
_entity.id
_entity.type
_entity.pdbx_description
1 polymer ?
#
loop_
_entity_poly.entity_id
_entity_poly.type
_entity_poly.pdbx_seq_one_letter_code
_entity_poly.pdbx_strand_id
1 'polypeptide(L)'
;MSGNGETVVDLKQAFLRQQVRLLSQPLQISRDWRDRAPDEGNGPLREKVVDEVLHKLNAIARRHNKSAYSSEALRHVAEQIDALYWESGAVSGGADEQDRSGLELGADLAQPETIEKLPEEWPTGEGEDEAAVARYQELRERLFELSTQRQAQRQRFEHYKQLQKLVEPFRNAHENVQPNLVTRDGELGKELDKMRIFMARVTGKLADVRNNDIEDEVQMSNTEEKLAGILGAQ
;
A
#
# COMPACT_ATOMS: atom_id res chain seq x y z
N MET A 1 -16.38 24.21 -7.50
CA MET A 1 -15.07 23.53 -7.59
C MET A 1 -14.44 23.57 -6.21
N SER A 2 -14.40 22.43 -5.54
CA SER A 2 -13.42 22.03 -4.52
C SER A 2 -13.85 20.65 -4.02
N GLY A 3 -13.66 19.65 -4.87
CA GLY A 3 -13.61 18.26 -4.43
C GLY A 3 -12.19 17.98 -3.98
N ASN A 4 -11.90 18.27 -2.73
CA ASN A 4 -10.85 17.56 -2.00
C ASN A 4 -11.60 16.57 -1.13
N GLY A 5 -11.28 15.28 -1.22
CA GLY A 5 -11.92 14.26 -0.38
C GLY A 5 -11.77 14.67 1.08
N GLU A 6 -12.87 15.03 1.73
CA GLU A 6 -12.88 15.32 3.16
C GLU A 6 -12.38 14.06 3.86
N THR A 7 -11.25 14.16 4.56
CA THR A 7 -10.71 13.01 5.25
C THR A 7 -11.64 12.61 6.39
N VAL A 8 -11.60 11.35 6.83
CA VAL A 8 -12.40 10.90 7.98
C VAL A 8 -12.15 11.77 9.22
N VAL A 9 -10.92 12.27 9.38
CA VAL A 9 -10.54 13.21 10.43
C VAL A 9 -11.24 14.56 10.26
N ASP A 10 -11.34 15.09 9.03
CA ASP A 10 -12.03 16.34 8.75
C ASP A 10 -13.54 16.24 9.07
N LEU A 11 -14.17 15.11 8.75
CA LEU A 11 -15.57 14.83 9.11
C LEU A 11 -15.77 14.76 10.62
N LYS A 12 -14.89 14.05 11.34
CA LYS A 12 -14.89 13.98 12.81
C LYS A 12 -14.70 15.38 13.42
N GLN A 13 -13.79 16.17 12.89
CA GLN A 13 -13.57 17.54 13.34
C GLN A 13 -14.79 18.43 13.09
N ALA A 14 -15.43 18.32 11.93
CA ALA A 14 -16.64 19.07 11.60
C ALA A 14 -17.80 18.71 12.55
N PHE A 15 -17.99 17.41 12.84
CA PHE A 15 -18.96 16.94 13.83
C PHE A 15 -18.70 17.53 15.22
N LEU A 16 -17.45 17.44 15.72
CA LEU A 16 -17.10 17.98 17.03
C LEU A 16 -17.33 19.49 17.12
N ARG A 17 -16.99 20.23 16.06
CA ARG A 17 -17.28 21.68 15.97
C ARG A 17 -18.77 21.97 16.05
N GLN A 18 -19.61 21.17 15.38
CA GLN A 18 -21.06 21.32 15.43
C GLN A 18 -21.60 21.04 16.84
N GLN A 19 -21.17 19.96 17.48
CA GLN A 19 -21.62 19.61 18.84
C GLN A 19 -21.19 20.65 19.86
N VAL A 20 -19.93 21.11 19.80
CA VAL A 20 -19.45 22.20 20.67
C VAL A 20 -20.27 23.47 20.45
N ARG A 21 -20.65 23.80 19.22
CA ARG A 21 -21.51 24.97 18.94
C ARG A 21 -22.90 24.84 19.55
N LEU A 22 -23.50 23.64 19.52
CA LEU A 22 -24.81 23.38 20.14
C LEU A 22 -24.73 23.46 21.66
N LEU A 23 -23.71 22.84 22.27
CA LEU A 23 -23.55 22.80 23.72
C LEU A 23 -23.06 24.13 24.31
N SER A 24 -22.38 24.98 23.53
CA SER A 24 -21.91 26.30 23.96
C SER A 24 -22.92 27.43 23.74
N GLN A 25 -24.20 27.10 23.52
CA GLN A 25 -25.27 28.08 23.39
C GLN A 25 -25.35 28.95 24.67
N PRO A 26 -25.54 30.28 24.54
CA PRO A 26 -25.61 31.16 25.72
C PRO A 26 -26.76 30.76 26.62
N LEU A 27 -26.47 30.70 27.92
CA LEU A 27 -27.47 30.44 28.94
C LEU A 27 -28.56 31.52 28.89
N GLN A 28 -29.81 31.09 28.93
CA GLN A 28 -30.98 31.94 28.99
C GLN A 28 -31.65 31.78 30.35
N ILE A 29 -32.21 32.85 30.88
CA ILE A 29 -33.02 32.77 32.10
C ILE A 29 -34.31 32.01 31.79
N SER A 30 -34.65 31.03 32.61
CA SER A 30 -35.98 30.39 32.56
C SER A 30 -37.04 31.42 32.94
N ARG A 31 -38.18 31.46 32.24
CA ARG A 31 -39.23 32.48 32.46
C ARG A 31 -39.79 32.47 33.89
N ASP A 32 -39.72 31.33 34.57
CA ASP A 32 -40.26 31.13 35.92
C ASP A 32 -39.17 31.16 37.00
N TRP A 33 -38.03 31.80 36.72
CA TRP A 33 -36.91 31.87 37.68
C TRP A 33 -37.29 32.61 38.97
N ARG A 34 -38.25 33.54 38.88
CA ARG A 34 -38.75 34.29 40.04
C ARG A 34 -39.57 33.41 40.98
N ASP A 35 -40.38 32.51 40.42
CA ASP A 35 -41.24 31.61 41.19
C ASP A 35 -40.43 30.51 41.91
N ARG A 36 -39.16 30.33 41.53
CA ARG A 36 -38.22 29.38 42.12
C ARG A 36 -37.19 30.04 43.05
N ALA A 37 -37.17 31.37 43.13
CA ALA A 37 -36.25 32.07 44.00
C ALA A 37 -36.75 31.97 45.46
N PRO A 38 -35.88 31.63 46.43
CA PRO A 38 -36.26 31.64 47.83
C PRO A 38 -36.62 33.08 48.26
N ASP A 39 -37.71 33.22 49.01
CA ASP A 39 -38.09 34.48 49.68
C ASP A 39 -37.10 34.76 50.83
N GLU A 40 -35.86 35.09 50.49
CA GLU A 40 -34.95 35.70 51.45
C GLU A 40 -35.45 37.11 51.70
N GLY A 41 -35.66 37.48 52.97
CA GLY A 41 -36.30 38.73 53.44
C GLY A 41 -35.61 40.05 53.05
N ASN A 42 -34.80 40.05 52.00
CA ASN A 42 -34.07 41.16 51.43
C ASN A 42 -34.66 41.59 50.06
N GLY A 43 -35.99 41.51 49.90
CA GLY A 43 -36.70 41.99 48.71
C GLY A 43 -36.40 41.23 47.40
N PRO A 44 -37.22 41.44 46.36
CA PRO A 44 -37.01 40.75 45.08
C PRO A 44 -35.72 41.23 44.41
N LEU A 45 -34.88 40.28 43.97
CA LEU A 45 -33.67 40.58 43.17
C LEU A 45 -34.04 41.42 41.94
N ARG A 46 -33.31 42.51 41.73
CA ARG A 46 -33.52 43.38 40.58
C ARG A 46 -33.14 42.65 39.30
N GLU A 47 -34.09 42.55 38.37
CA GLU A 47 -33.92 41.93 37.04
C GLU A 47 -32.66 42.41 36.31
N LYS A 48 -32.37 43.71 36.37
CA LYS A 48 -31.16 44.31 35.77
C LYS A 48 -29.85 43.71 36.28
N VAL A 49 -29.79 43.34 37.57
CA VAL A 49 -28.59 42.73 38.17
C VAL A 49 -28.43 41.29 37.69
N VAL A 50 -29.54 40.56 37.57
CA VAL A 50 -29.55 39.20 37.04
C VAL A 50 -29.10 39.20 35.58
N ASP A 51 -29.64 40.10 34.75
CA ASP A 51 -29.23 40.27 33.36
C ASP A 51 -27.74 40.61 33.22
N GLU A 52 -27.21 41.49 34.08
CA GLU A 52 -25.80 41.87 34.08
C GLU A 52 -24.89 40.69 34.48
N VAL A 53 -25.27 39.94 35.52
CA VAL A 53 -24.55 38.73 35.95
C VAL A 53 -24.57 37.67 34.86
N LEU A 54 -25.70 37.50 34.17
CA LEU A 54 -25.81 36.56 33.07
C LEU A 54 -25.00 36.96 31.85
N HIS A 55 -24.96 38.25 31.53
CA HIS A 55 -24.08 38.77 30.49
C HIS A 55 -22.61 38.49 30.82
N LYS A 56 -22.18 38.74 32.06
CA LYS A 56 -20.82 38.45 32.52
C LYS A 56 -20.52 36.95 32.50
N LEU A 57 -21.45 36.12 32.97
CA LEU A 57 -21.31 34.66 32.97
C LEU A 57 -21.19 34.11 31.54
N ASN A 58 -22.07 34.54 30.63
CA ASN A 58 -22.00 34.15 29.22
C ASN A 58 -20.71 34.63 28.55
N ALA A 59 -20.18 35.80 28.93
CA ALA A 59 -18.89 36.28 28.42
C ALA A 59 -17.71 35.41 28.91
N ILE A 60 -17.71 35.03 30.18
CA ILE A 60 -16.69 34.13 30.76
C ILE A 60 -16.78 32.75 30.11
N ALA A 61 -17.99 32.19 29.99
CA ALA A 61 -18.22 30.89 29.36
C ALA A 61 -17.76 30.88 27.89
N ARG A 62 -18.04 31.95 27.13
CA ARG A 62 -17.52 32.09 25.75
C ARG A 62 -16.00 32.13 25.69
N ARG A 63 -15.35 32.86 26.62
CA ARG A 63 -13.89 32.91 26.70
C ARG A 63 -13.29 31.55 27.00
N HIS A 64 -13.88 30.81 27.95
CA HIS A 64 -13.46 29.46 28.29
C HIS A 64 -13.66 28.50 27.10
N ASN A 65 -14.84 28.48 26.49
CA ASN A 65 -15.15 27.61 25.35
C ASN A 65 -14.22 27.86 24.15
N LYS A 66 -13.86 29.13 23.88
CA LYS A 66 -12.90 29.45 22.82
C LYS A 66 -11.48 28.93 23.12
N SER A 67 -11.09 28.92 24.40
CA SER A 67 -9.78 28.44 24.82
C SER A 67 -9.72 26.91 24.91
N ALA A 68 -10.77 26.27 25.42
CA ALA A 68 -10.83 24.83 25.62
C ALA A 68 -11.07 24.07 24.30
N TYR A 69 -11.90 24.62 23.41
CA TYR A 69 -12.26 24.02 22.13
C TYR A 69 -11.64 24.79 20.96
N SER A 70 -10.32 24.96 20.97
CA SER A 70 -9.61 25.53 19.83
C SER A 70 -9.72 24.62 18.60
N SER A 71 -9.56 25.18 17.39
CA SER A 71 -9.62 24.38 16.16
C SER A 71 -8.56 23.27 16.13
N GLU A 72 -7.39 23.54 16.72
CA GLU A 72 -6.28 22.60 16.86
C GLU A 72 -6.59 21.49 17.87
N ALA A 73 -7.16 21.83 19.03
CA ALA A 73 -7.58 20.85 20.03
C ALA A 73 -8.65 19.89 19.46
N LEU A 74 -9.62 20.43 18.73
CA LEU A 74 -10.65 19.63 18.07
C LEU A 74 -10.08 18.72 16.98
N ARG A 75 -9.03 19.17 16.26
CA ARG A 75 -8.33 18.33 15.28
C ARG A 75 -7.58 17.19 15.98
N HIS A 76 -6.83 17.50 17.03
CA HIS A 76 -6.06 16.50 17.77
C HIS A 76 -6.95 15.43 18.41
N VAL A 77 -8.11 15.82 18.96
CA VAL A 77 -9.09 14.87 19.48
C VAL A 77 -9.69 14.01 18.35
N ALA A 78 -9.97 14.61 17.18
CA ALA A 78 -10.43 13.84 16.03
C ALA A 78 -9.39 12.80 15.57
N GLU A 79 -8.11 13.17 15.54
CA GLU A 79 -6.98 12.28 15.22
C GLU A 79 -6.83 11.17 16.28
N GLN A 80 -6.97 11.49 17.57
CA GLN A 80 -6.94 10.48 18.64
C GLN A 80 -8.10 9.49 18.54
N ILE A 81 -9.31 9.96 18.26
CA ILE A 81 -10.48 9.10 18.04
C ILE A 81 -10.26 8.20 16.82
N ASP A 82 -9.63 8.73 15.78
CA ASP A 82 -9.24 7.92 14.62
C ASP A 82 -8.23 6.84 14.99
N ALA A 83 -7.15 7.18 15.69
CA ALA A 83 -6.14 6.23 16.15
C ALA A 83 -6.73 5.14 17.07
N LEU A 84 -7.57 5.52 18.04
CA LEU A 84 -8.25 4.58 18.92
C LEU A 84 -9.25 3.69 18.17
N TYR A 85 -9.88 4.19 17.11
CA TYR A 85 -10.76 3.38 16.29
C TYR A 85 -9.96 2.31 15.53
N TRP A 86 -8.82 2.68 14.96
CA TRP A 86 -7.89 1.73 14.33
C TRP A 86 -7.34 0.72 15.33
N GLU A 87 -6.93 1.17 16.51
CA GLU A 87 -6.38 0.30 17.57
C GLU A 87 -7.45 -0.63 18.16
N SER A 88 -8.66 -0.14 18.44
CA SER A 88 -9.75 -0.97 18.96
C SER A 88 -10.31 -1.94 17.91
N GLY A 89 -10.31 -1.56 16.64
CA GLY A 89 -10.59 -2.47 15.53
C GLY A 89 -9.57 -3.60 15.45
N ALA A 90 -8.27 -3.29 15.62
CA ALA A 90 -7.19 -4.27 15.66
C ALA A 90 -7.25 -5.17 16.91
N VAL A 91 -7.53 -4.61 18.10
CA VAL A 91 -7.58 -5.36 19.37
C VAL A 91 -8.85 -6.21 19.49
N SER A 92 -10.00 -5.75 18.99
CA SER A 92 -11.21 -6.56 18.91
C SER A 92 -11.08 -7.70 17.90
N GLY A 93 -10.17 -7.59 16.92
CA GLY A 93 -9.83 -8.67 16.00
C GLY A 93 -8.93 -9.76 16.59
N GLY A 94 -8.40 -9.60 17.81
CA GLY A 94 -7.41 -10.50 18.41
C GLY A 94 -7.95 -11.57 19.37
N ALA A 95 -9.28 -11.65 19.61
CA ALA A 95 -9.84 -12.56 20.61
C ALA A 95 -10.84 -13.60 20.09
N ASP A 96 -11.31 -13.50 18.85
CA ASP A 96 -12.20 -14.50 18.21
C ASP A 96 -11.70 -14.80 16.79
N GLU A 97 -10.59 -15.54 16.72
CA GLU A 97 -9.98 -16.01 15.46
C GLU A 97 -10.79 -17.11 14.74
N GLN A 98 -11.95 -17.49 15.26
CA GLN A 98 -12.77 -18.58 14.70
C GLN A 98 -14.08 -18.12 14.05
N ASP A 99 -14.50 -16.85 14.23
CA ASP A 99 -15.84 -16.40 13.83
C ASP A 99 -15.87 -15.16 12.90
N ARG A 100 -14.71 -14.68 12.43
CA ARG A 100 -14.64 -13.52 11.52
C ARG A 100 -14.40 -13.91 10.07
N SER A 101 -15.40 -14.58 9.49
CA SER A 101 -15.68 -14.50 8.05
C SER A 101 -16.25 -13.11 7.72
N GLY A 102 -15.52 -12.04 8.03
CA GLY A 102 -16.00 -10.67 7.90
C GLY A 102 -14.91 -9.76 7.34
N LEU A 103 -15.26 -9.03 6.29
CA LEU A 103 -14.40 -7.98 5.74
C LEU A 103 -14.08 -6.95 6.84
N GLU A 104 -12.81 -6.58 6.98
CA GLU A 104 -12.42 -5.43 7.80
C GLU A 104 -13.15 -4.17 7.29
N LEU A 105 -13.69 -3.36 8.20
CA LEU A 105 -14.41 -2.16 7.80
C LEU A 105 -13.43 -1.17 7.14
N GLY A 106 -13.58 -0.98 5.82
CA GLY A 106 -12.64 -0.22 4.99
C GLY A 106 -11.78 -1.07 4.05
N ALA A 107 -11.98 -2.39 4.01
CA ALA A 107 -11.36 -3.26 3.02
C ALA A 107 -11.68 -2.78 1.60
N ASP A 108 -10.63 -2.52 0.82
CA ASP A 108 -10.76 -2.11 -0.58
C ASP A 108 -11.28 -3.30 -1.40
N LEU A 109 -12.56 -3.24 -1.79
CA LEU A 109 -13.21 -4.23 -2.66
C LEU A 109 -12.66 -4.20 -4.10
N ALA A 110 -11.69 -3.33 -4.39
CA ALA A 110 -10.92 -3.42 -5.61
C ALA A 110 -9.74 -4.40 -5.50
N GLN A 111 -9.41 -5.04 -4.39
CA GLN A 111 -8.36 -6.08 -4.41
C GLN A 111 -8.94 -7.48 -4.63
N PRO A 112 -8.31 -8.33 -5.45
CA PRO A 112 -8.82 -9.69 -5.65
C PRO A 112 -8.77 -10.49 -4.33
N GLU A 113 -7.73 -10.27 -3.51
CA GLU A 113 -7.54 -10.94 -2.22
C GLU A 113 -8.61 -10.58 -1.18
N THR A 114 -9.21 -9.38 -1.27
CA THR A 114 -10.30 -8.99 -0.37
C THR A 114 -11.65 -9.51 -0.86
N ILE A 115 -11.84 -9.57 -2.18
CA ILE A 115 -13.03 -10.19 -2.79
C ILE A 115 -13.09 -11.69 -2.48
N GLU A 116 -11.96 -12.40 -2.50
CA GLU A 116 -11.91 -13.83 -2.16
C GLU A 116 -12.27 -14.11 -0.70
N LYS A 117 -12.09 -13.13 0.20
CA LYS A 117 -12.46 -13.23 1.62
C LYS A 117 -13.96 -12.98 1.86
N LEU A 118 -14.75 -12.63 0.83
CA LEU A 118 -16.18 -12.44 0.97
C LEU A 118 -16.89 -13.77 1.28
N PRO A 119 -17.73 -13.81 2.33
CA PRO A 119 -18.52 -14.99 2.69
C PRO A 119 -19.36 -15.50 1.53
N GLU A 120 -19.50 -16.82 1.43
CA GLU A 120 -20.35 -17.45 0.43
C GLU A 120 -21.83 -17.13 0.62
N GLU A 121 -22.25 -17.13 1.87
CA GLU A 121 -23.59 -16.80 2.32
C GLU A 121 -23.52 -15.53 3.17
N TRP A 122 -24.56 -14.70 3.08
CA TRP A 122 -24.69 -13.56 3.98
C TRP A 122 -24.78 -14.10 5.41
N PRO A 123 -23.99 -13.60 6.38
CA PRO A 123 -24.05 -14.08 7.75
C PRO A 123 -25.39 -13.68 8.37
N THR A 124 -26.37 -14.58 8.28
CA THR A 124 -27.75 -14.36 8.69
C THR A 124 -27.83 -14.14 10.20
N GLY A 125 -28.17 -12.93 10.63
CA GLY A 125 -28.72 -12.71 11.96
C GLY A 125 -30.18 -13.19 12.00
N GLU A 126 -30.67 -13.69 13.14
CA GLU A 126 -32.07 -14.09 13.28
C GLU A 126 -33.01 -12.93 12.88
N GLY A 127 -33.74 -13.07 11.77
CA GLY A 127 -34.78 -12.14 11.32
C GLY A 127 -34.54 -11.34 10.03
N GLU A 128 -33.55 -11.68 9.21
CA GLU A 128 -33.28 -10.94 7.95
C GLU A 128 -34.14 -11.39 6.76
N ASP A 129 -34.48 -10.43 5.90
CA ASP A 129 -35.31 -10.62 4.70
C ASP A 129 -34.61 -11.52 3.67
N GLU A 130 -35.27 -12.59 3.21
CA GLU A 130 -34.78 -13.46 2.11
C GLU A 130 -34.39 -12.66 0.85
N ALA A 131 -35.07 -11.54 0.62
CA ALA A 131 -34.78 -10.61 -0.47
C ALA A 131 -33.39 -9.94 -0.34
N ALA A 132 -32.90 -9.71 0.87
CA ALA A 132 -31.58 -9.14 1.11
C ALA A 132 -30.46 -10.15 0.80
N VAL A 133 -30.67 -11.42 1.17
CA VAL A 133 -29.75 -12.52 0.85
C VAL A 133 -29.61 -12.71 -0.66
N ALA A 134 -30.73 -12.71 -1.39
CA ALA A 134 -30.72 -12.81 -2.85
C ALA A 134 -29.97 -11.64 -3.51
N ARG A 135 -30.17 -10.41 -3.01
CA ARG A 135 -29.45 -9.22 -3.50
C ARG A 135 -27.95 -9.29 -3.24
N TYR A 136 -27.55 -9.81 -2.07
CA TYR A 136 -26.15 -10.01 -1.75
C TYR A 136 -25.50 -10.98 -2.74
N GLN A 137 -26.14 -12.12 -3.02
CA GLN A 137 -25.64 -13.11 -3.97
C GLN A 137 -25.47 -12.51 -5.38
N GLU A 138 -26.47 -11.78 -5.88
CA GLU A 138 -26.40 -11.11 -7.19
C GLU A 138 -25.24 -10.10 -7.25
N LEU A 139 -25.08 -9.28 -6.21
CA LEU A 139 -24.01 -8.29 -6.13
C LEU A 139 -22.63 -8.96 -6.04
N ARG A 140 -22.53 -10.06 -5.29
CA ARG A 140 -21.30 -10.84 -5.14
C ARG A 140 -20.86 -11.44 -6.46
N GLU A 141 -21.77 -12.10 -7.18
CA GLU A 141 -21.49 -12.64 -8.53
C GLU A 141 -21.01 -11.55 -9.48
N ARG A 142 -21.70 -10.40 -9.49
CA ARG A 142 -21.31 -9.25 -10.32
C ARG A 142 -19.93 -8.69 -9.95
N LEU A 143 -19.59 -8.65 -8.66
CA LEU A 143 -18.26 -8.23 -8.20
C LEU A 143 -17.18 -9.21 -8.67
N PHE A 144 -17.42 -10.52 -8.58
CA PHE A 144 -16.50 -11.52 -9.11
C PHE A 144 -16.33 -11.36 -10.62
N GLU A 145 -17.42 -11.23 -11.39
CA GLU A 145 -17.34 -11.02 -12.83
C GLU A 145 -16.50 -9.77 -13.18
N LEU A 146 -16.79 -8.63 -12.57
CA LEU A 146 -16.05 -7.39 -12.82
C LEU A 146 -14.57 -7.52 -12.42
N SER A 147 -14.28 -8.23 -11.33
CA SER A 147 -12.92 -8.46 -10.86
C SER A 147 -12.10 -9.29 -11.86
N THR A 148 -12.70 -10.34 -12.42
CA THR A 148 -12.05 -11.19 -13.44
C THR A 148 -11.82 -10.43 -14.75
N GLN A 149 -12.82 -9.66 -15.20
CA GLN A 149 -12.67 -8.80 -16.39
C GLN A 149 -11.51 -7.81 -16.21
N ARG A 150 -11.43 -7.17 -15.04
CA ARG A 150 -10.35 -6.24 -14.72
C ARG A 150 -8.99 -6.92 -14.64
N GLN A 151 -8.91 -8.13 -14.08
CA GLN A 151 -7.67 -8.91 -14.04
C GLN A 151 -7.20 -9.25 -15.46
N ALA A 152 -8.10 -9.68 -16.35
CA ALA A 152 -7.80 -9.94 -17.75
C ALA A 152 -7.30 -8.67 -18.48
N GLN A 153 -7.90 -7.51 -18.22
CA GLN A 153 -7.43 -6.24 -18.79
C GLN A 153 -6.04 -5.85 -18.27
N ARG A 154 -5.77 -6.05 -16.96
CA ARG A 154 -4.43 -5.82 -16.39
C ARG A 154 -3.38 -6.73 -17.02
N GLN A 155 -3.68 -8.01 -17.21
CA GLN A 155 -2.79 -8.96 -17.88
C GLN A 155 -2.51 -8.55 -19.33
N ARG A 156 -3.54 -8.14 -20.08
CA ARG A 156 -3.37 -7.61 -21.44
C ARG A 156 -2.50 -6.36 -21.46
N PHE A 157 -2.73 -5.44 -20.53
CA PHE A 157 -1.92 -4.23 -20.41
C PHE A 157 -0.45 -4.55 -20.12
N GLU A 158 -0.17 -5.43 -19.16
CA GLU A 158 1.20 -5.85 -18.85
C GLU A 158 1.85 -6.56 -20.04
N HIS A 159 1.10 -7.40 -20.78
CA HIS A 159 1.59 -8.01 -22.01
C HIS A 159 1.96 -6.97 -23.07
N TYR A 160 1.08 -5.98 -23.33
CA TYR A 160 1.39 -4.91 -24.28
C TYR A 160 2.57 -4.04 -23.82
N LYS A 161 2.71 -3.80 -22.52
CA LYS A 161 3.85 -3.08 -21.94
C LYS A 161 5.16 -3.87 -22.12
N GLN A 162 5.14 -5.19 -21.96
CA GLN A 162 6.29 -6.05 -22.25
C GLN A 162 6.65 -6.01 -23.75
N LEU A 163 5.66 -6.14 -24.63
CA LEU A 163 5.87 -6.00 -26.07
C LEU A 163 6.42 -4.61 -26.43
N GLN A 164 5.91 -3.56 -25.81
CA GLN A 164 6.40 -2.20 -26.01
C GLN A 164 7.88 -2.09 -25.60
N LYS A 165 8.28 -2.66 -24.45
CA LYS A 165 9.70 -2.72 -24.04
C LYS A 165 10.57 -3.49 -25.03
N LEU A 166 10.05 -4.56 -25.64
CA LEU A 166 10.78 -5.32 -26.65
C LEU A 166 10.90 -4.56 -27.98
N VAL A 167 9.91 -3.73 -28.32
CA VAL A 167 9.89 -2.93 -29.56
C VAL A 167 10.66 -1.61 -29.39
N GLU A 168 10.81 -1.11 -28.17
CA GLU A 168 11.51 0.15 -27.87
C GLU A 168 12.93 0.23 -28.46
N PRO A 169 13.79 -0.80 -28.39
CA PRO A 169 15.10 -0.80 -29.05
C PRO A 169 15.02 -0.69 -30.58
N PHE A 170 13.95 -1.20 -31.21
CA PHE A 170 13.74 -1.14 -32.66
C PHE A 170 13.28 0.23 -33.14
N ARG A 171 12.87 1.13 -32.24
CA ARG A 171 12.47 2.49 -32.59
C ARG A 171 13.63 3.29 -33.21
N ASN A 172 14.85 3.03 -32.73
CA ASN A 172 16.10 3.50 -33.34
C ASN A 172 16.81 2.33 -34.03
N ALA A 173 16.16 1.72 -35.03
CA ALA A 173 16.68 0.56 -35.75
C ALA A 173 18.09 0.77 -36.32
N HIS A 174 18.42 2.00 -36.74
CA HIS A 174 19.75 2.36 -37.24
C HIS A 174 20.86 2.27 -36.20
N GLU A 175 20.56 2.54 -34.92
CA GLU A 175 21.55 2.56 -33.84
C GLU A 175 21.66 1.20 -33.13
N ASN A 176 20.53 0.50 -32.93
CA ASN A 176 20.50 -0.72 -32.10
C ASN A 176 20.49 -2.04 -32.89
N VAL A 177 19.92 -2.05 -34.11
CA VAL A 177 19.66 -3.28 -34.87
C VAL A 177 20.71 -3.50 -35.95
N GLN A 178 21.14 -2.42 -36.62
CA GLN A 178 22.15 -2.49 -37.69
C GLN A 178 23.54 -2.99 -37.27
N PRO A 179 24.11 -2.61 -36.11
CA PRO A 179 25.41 -3.15 -35.70
C PRO A 179 25.36 -4.65 -35.36
N ASN A 180 24.19 -5.12 -34.89
CA ASN A 180 23.93 -6.52 -34.55
C ASN A 180 23.49 -7.39 -35.74
N LEU A 181 23.43 -6.83 -36.95
CA LEU A 181 23.03 -7.56 -38.14
C LEU A 181 24.23 -8.31 -38.75
N VAL A 182 24.11 -9.62 -38.97
CA VAL A 182 25.11 -10.44 -39.66
C VAL A 182 25.09 -10.09 -41.15
N THR A 183 25.70 -8.96 -41.50
CA THR A 183 25.98 -8.58 -42.89
C THR A 183 27.44 -8.90 -43.21
N ARG A 184 27.76 -9.15 -44.48
CA ARG A 184 29.11 -9.58 -44.92
C ARG A 184 30.21 -8.61 -44.48
N ASP A 185 29.89 -7.34 -44.32
CA ASP A 185 30.80 -6.27 -43.89
C ASP A 185 30.41 -5.62 -42.54
N GLY A 186 29.47 -6.23 -41.81
CA GLY A 186 28.92 -5.73 -40.56
C GLY A 186 29.85 -5.87 -39.35
N GLU A 187 29.58 -5.09 -38.30
CA GLU A 187 30.40 -5.08 -37.06
C GLU A 187 30.41 -6.45 -36.38
N LEU A 188 29.25 -7.10 -36.27
CA LEU A 188 29.13 -8.47 -35.75
C LEU A 188 29.89 -9.50 -36.60
N GLY A 189 29.90 -9.34 -37.94
CA GLY A 189 30.68 -10.20 -38.84
C GLY A 189 32.18 -10.09 -38.57
N LYS A 190 32.67 -8.87 -38.37
CA LYS A 190 34.07 -8.61 -37.99
C LYS A 190 34.40 -9.19 -36.62
N GLU A 191 33.49 -9.14 -35.65
CA GLU A 191 33.70 -9.78 -34.35
C GLU A 191 33.69 -11.30 -34.41
N LEU A 192 32.82 -11.90 -35.22
CA LEU A 192 32.81 -13.35 -35.48
C LEU A 192 34.09 -13.80 -36.18
N ASP A 193 34.61 -13.03 -37.14
CA ASP A 193 35.90 -13.31 -37.78
C ASP A 193 37.07 -13.21 -36.80
N LYS A 194 37.07 -12.20 -35.91
CA LYS A 194 38.04 -12.12 -34.80
C LYS A 194 37.93 -13.33 -33.88
N MET A 195 36.70 -13.74 -33.53
CA MET A 195 36.46 -14.95 -32.74
C MET A 195 36.96 -16.21 -33.44
N ARG A 196 36.80 -16.32 -34.77
CA ARG A 196 37.33 -17.44 -35.56
C ARG A 196 38.85 -17.51 -35.52
N ILE A 197 39.51 -16.35 -35.62
CA ILE A 197 40.96 -16.25 -35.50
C ILE A 197 41.42 -16.61 -34.09
N PHE A 198 40.73 -16.11 -33.05
CA PHE A 198 41.04 -16.47 -31.66
C PHE A 198 40.80 -17.95 -31.38
N MET A 199 39.71 -18.53 -31.87
CA MET A 199 39.43 -19.98 -31.78
C MET A 199 40.54 -20.78 -32.45
N ALA A 200 40.93 -20.45 -33.69
CA ALA A 200 42.02 -21.14 -34.39
C ALA A 200 43.36 -21.04 -33.63
N ARG A 201 43.62 -19.88 -33.00
CA ARG A 201 44.82 -19.67 -32.19
C ARG A 201 44.76 -20.40 -30.85
N VAL A 202 43.59 -20.49 -30.23
CA VAL A 202 43.37 -21.24 -28.99
C VAL A 202 43.45 -22.73 -29.25
N THR A 203 42.87 -23.25 -30.34
CA THR A 203 43.02 -24.66 -30.72
C THR A 203 44.45 -25.00 -31.11
N GLY A 204 45.16 -24.07 -31.79
CA GLY A 204 46.58 -24.21 -32.08
C GLY A 204 47.43 -24.27 -30.81
N LYS A 205 47.26 -23.29 -29.90
CA LYS A 205 47.95 -23.30 -28.61
C LYS A 205 47.60 -24.51 -27.74
N LEU A 206 46.35 -24.96 -27.75
CA LEU A 206 45.93 -26.15 -27.00
C LEU A 206 46.54 -27.42 -27.59
N ALA A 207 46.68 -27.50 -28.91
CA ALA A 207 47.39 -28.59 -29.58
C ALA A 207 48.90 -28.54 -29.28
N ASP A 208 49.52 -27.36 -29.26
CA ASP A 208 50.92 -27.19 -28.89
C ASP A 208 51.17 -27.55 -27.41
N VAL A 209 50.28 -27.18 -26.50
CA VAL A 209 50.36 -27.59 -25.08
C VAL A 209 50.22 -29.11 -24.97
N ARG A 210 49.25 -29.71 -25.66
CA ARG A 210 49.08 -31.16 -25.66
C ARG A 210 50.28 -31.90 -26.26
N ASN A 211 50.92 -31.37 -27.30
CA ASN A 211 52.12 -31.97 -27.86
C ASN A 211 53.34 -31.79 -26.95
N ASN A 212 53.50 -30.63 -26.31
CA ASN A 212 54.57 -30.43 -25.33
C ASN A 212 54.40 -31.32 -24.10
N ASP A 213 53.17 -31.54 -23.62
CA ASP A 213 52.90 -32.49 -22.53
C ASP A 213 53.34 -33.92 -22.91
N ILE A 214 53.14 -34.32 -24.17
CA ILE A 214 53.58 -35.63 -24.69
C ILE A 214 55.10 -35.68 -24.88
N GLU A 215 55.72 -34.62 -25.36
CA GLU A 215 57.18 -34.55 -25.52
C GLU A 215 57.91 -34.55 -24.18
N ASP A 216 57.38 -33.88 -23.15
CA ASP A 216 57.90 -33.91 -21.80
C ASP A 216 57.74 -35.30 -21.16
N GLU A 217 56.60 -35.98 -21.38
CA GLU A 217 56.37 -37.37 -20.91
C GLU A 217 57.33 -38.38 -21.58
N VAL A 218 57.58 -38.22 -22.89
CA VAL A 218 58.51 -39.06 -23.66
C VAL A 218 59.96 -38.75 -23.32
N GLN A 219 60.31 -37.51 -22.99
CA GLN A 219 61.66 -37.18 -22.50
C GLN A 219 61.89 -37.75 -21.09
N MET A 220 60.90 -37.69 -20.20
CA MET A 220 60.98 -38.30 -18.87
C MET A 220 61.17 -39.82 -18.96
N SER A 221 60.40 -40.53 -19.80
CA SER A 221 60.53 -41.98 -19.97
C SER A 221 61.91 -42.38 -20.54
N ASN A 222 62.44 -41.60 -21.49
CA ASN A 222 63.78 -41.82 -22.02
C ASN A 222 64.89 -41.55 -20.99
N THR A 223 64.69 -40.62 -20.06
CA THR A 223 65.64 -40.40 -18.96
C THR A 223 65.56 -41.50 -17.91
N GLU A 224 64.38 -42.04 -17.62
CA GLU A 224 64.21 -43.20 -16.73
C GLU A 224 64.82 -44.47 -17.33
N GLU A 225 64.63 -44.74 -18.63
CA GLU A 225 65.28 -45.88 -19.31
C GLU A 225 66.81 -45.75 -19.33
N LYS A 226 67.34 -44.54 -19.55
CA LYS A 226 68.79 -44.30 -19.48
C LYS A 226 69.34 -44.46 -18.07
N LEU A 227 68.60 -44.06 -17.05
CA LEU A 227 69.00 -44.27 -15.65
C LEU A 227 68.92 -45.75 -15.27
N ALA A 228 67.90 -46.48 -15.72
CA ALA A 228 67.77 -47.92 -15.52
C ALA A 228 68.90 -48.71 -16.19
N GLY A 229 69.33 -48.31 -17.39
CA GLY A 229 70.48 -48.91 -18.09
C GLY A 229 71.83 -48.70 -17.37
N ILE A 230 71.96 -47.61 -16.60
CA ILE A 230 73.18 -47.34 -15.82
C ILE A 230 73.18 -48.09 -14.47
N LEU A 231 72.01 -48.32 -13.87
CA LEU A 231 71.88 -49.05 -12.59
C LEU A 231 71.82 -50.59 -12.75
N GLY A 232 71.48 -51.11 -13.93
CA GLY A 232 71.42 -52.55 -14.22
C GLY A 232 72.75 -53.20 -14.63
N ALA A 233 73.84 -52.41 -14.69
CA ALA A 233 75.18 -52.88 -15.04
C ALA A 233 76.08 -52.90 -13.80
N GLN A 234 75.84 -53.85 -12.89
CA GLN A 234 76.79 -54.27 -11.85
C GLN A 234 76.71 -55.78 -11.64
#